data_AF-A0A0S7Z6R6-F1
#
_entry.id   AF-A0A0S7Z6R6-F1
#
_cell.length_a   1.000
_cell.length_b   1.000
_cell.length_c   1.000
_cell.angle_alpha   90.00
_cell.angle_beta   90.00
_cell.angle_gamma   90.00
#
_symmetry.space_group_name_H-M   'P 1'
#
loop_
_entity.id
_entity.type
_entity.pdbx_description
1 polymer ?
#
loop_
_entity_poly.entity_id
_entity_poly.type
_entity_poly.pdbx_seq_one_letter_code
_entity_poly.pdbx_strand_id
1 'polypeptide(L)'
;MRLIALTLSFLVVAPLVTQPAAAQIVPSEESLSDLYPGKAYSPYAQRAFGSRPLWGDTHLHTGLSVDAGLFGARLGLEEAYRFARGEEVVSSTGQPVKLSRPLDWLVIADHSDAMGFVQAMAKSDPEVIAFEQGRRWSEGMAQGGQ
;
A
#
# COMPACT_ATOMS: atom_id res chain seq x y z
N MET A 1 -61.48 -20.08 28.36
CA MET A 1 -60.16 -20.14 29.02
C MET A 1 -59.21 -20.93 28.14
N ARG A 2 -58.33 -20.26 27.38
CA ARG A 2 -57.23 -20.88 26.64
C ARG A 2 -55.96 -20.13 27.05
N LEU A 3 -55.06 -20.80 27.77
CA LEU A 3 -53.76 -20.23 28.11
C LEU A 3 -52.85 -20.33 26.88
N ILE A 4 -52.31 -19.19 26.45
CA ILE A 4 -51.20 -19.13 25.50
C ILE A 4 -49.93 -19.01 26.34
N ALA A 5 -49.06 -20.01 26.26
CA ALA A 5 -47.76 -19.99 26.90
C ALA A 5 -46.80 -19.12 26.07
N LEU A 6 -46.26 -18.05 26.67
CA LEU A 6 -45.19 -17.25 26.09
C LEU A 6 -43.85 -17.87 26.52
N THR A 7 -43.14 -18.50 25.59
CA THR A 7 -41.76 -18.96 25.80
C THR A 7 -40.80 -17.78 25.57
N LEU A 8 -40.21 -17.27 26.66
CA LEU A 8 -39.13 -16.29 26.60
C LEU A 8 -37.81 -17.03 26.31
N SER A 9 -37.24 -16.85 25.12
CA SER A 9 -35.88 -17.29 24.80
C SER A 9 -34.87 -16.29 25.37
N PHE A 10 -34.08 -16.69 26.36
CA PHE A 10 -32.91 -15.94 26.80
C PHE A 10 -31.74 -16.19 25.84
N LEU A 11 -31.35 -15.18 25.07
CA LEU A 11 -30.13 -15.20 24.27
C LEU A 11 -28.94 -14.89 25.20
N VAL A 12 -28.11 -15.90 25.48
CA VAL A 12 -26.86 -15.70 26.24
C VAL A 12 -25.82 -15.10 25.30
N VAL A 13 -25.57 -13.80 25.41
CA VAL A 13 -24.44 -13.15 24.76
C VAL A 13 -23.22 -13.37 25.65
N ALA A 14 -22.37 -14.33 25.30
CA ALA A 14 -21.07 -14.49 25.93
C ALA A 14 -20.16 -13.32 25.50
N PRO A 15 -19.51 -12.61 26.43
CA PRO A 15 -18.54 -11.59 26.05
C PRO A 15 -17.31 -12.30 25.50
N LEU A 16 -17.07 -12.17 24.20
CA LEU A 16 -15.82 -12.58 23.58
C LEU A 16 -14.74 -11.61 24.07
N VAL A 17 -14.11 -11.92 25.20
CA VAL A 17 -12.95 -11.19 25.70
C VAL A 17 -11.81 -11.45 24.71
N THR A 18 -11.56 -10.49 23.82
CA THR A 18 -10.35 -10.46 23.02
C THR A 18 -9.18 -10.23 23.98
N GLN A 19 -8.35 -11.25 24.20
CA GLN A 19 -7.07 -11.14 24.92
C GLN A 19 -5.90 -11.03 23.92
N PRO A 20 -5.64 -9.85 23.31
CA PRO A 20 -4.46 -9.67 22.46
C PRO A 20 -3.14 -9.79 23.25
N ALA A 21 -3.18 -9.63 24.58
CA ALA A 21 -2.00 -9.64 25.43
C ALA A 21 -1.31 -11.01 25.54
N ALA A 22 -2.03 -12.12 25.36
CA ALA A 22 -1.46 -13.46 25.47
C ALA A 22 -0.67 -13.91 24.21
N ALA A 23 -0.74 -13.16 23.11
CA ALA A 23 -0.04 -13.46 21.87
C ALA A 23 1.36 -12.80 21.77
N GLN A 24 1.75 -11.99 22.77
CA GLN A 24 3.06 -11.33 22.78
C GLN A 24 4.13 -12.25 23.37
N ILE A 25 5.19 -12.48 22.59
CA ILE A 25 6.40 -13.13 23.09
C ILE A 25 7.05 -12.17 24.09
N VAL A 26 7.17 -12.62 25.35
CA VAL A 26 7.99 -11.95 26.36
C VAL A 26 9.36 -12.63 26.36
N PRO A 27 10.44 -11.96 25.91
CA PRO A 27 11.78 -12.56 25.92
C PRO A 27 12.23 -12.82 27.37
N SER A 28 12.90 -13.95 27.61
CA SER A 28 13.58 -14.19 28.89
C SER A 28 14.86 -13.35 29.00
N GLU A 29 15.31 -13.04 30.21
CA GLU A 29 16.58 -12.31 30.41
C GLU A 29 17.76 -13.05 29.76
N GLU A 30 17.77 -14.39 29.85
CA GLU A 30 18.76 -15.25 29.20
C GLU A 30 18.75 -15.12 27.67
N SER A 31 17.58 -14.92 27.05
CA SER A 31 17.50 -14.70 25.59
C SER A 31 18.04 -13.34 25.14
N LEU A 32 18.18 -12.38 26.06
CA LEU A 32 18.59 -11.01 25.78
C LEU A 32 20.05 -10.72 26.16
N SER A 33 20.68 -11.54 27.00
CA SER A 33 22.02 -11.27 27.56
C SER A 33 23.12 -11.22 26.50
N ASP A 34 22.99 -11.98 25.42
CA ASP A 34 23.98 -12.02 24.33
C ASP A 34 23.84 -10.86 23.34
N LEU A 35 22.67 -10.22 23.29
CA LEU A 35 22.35 -9.17 22.33
C LEU A 35 22.94 -7.81 22.73
N TYR A 36 23.24 -7.61 24.02
CA TYR A 36 23.80 -6.37 24.54
C TYR A 36 24.89 -6.65 25.60
N PRO A 37 26.18 -6.75 25.20
CA PRO A 37 27.26 -7.10 26.13
C PRO A 37 27.62 -6.00 27.13
N GLY A 38 27.00 -4.81 27.04
CA GLY A 38 27.08 -3.74 28.06
C GLY A 38 28.45 -3.06 28.25
N LYS A 39 29.44 -3.34 27.40
CA LYS A 39 30.85 -2.92 27.60
C LYS A 39 31.28 -1.66 26.83
N ALA A 40 30.46 -1.15 25.91
CA ALA A 40 30.85 -0.01 25.08
C ALA A 40 30.29 1.32 25.62
N TYR A 41 31.11 2.37 25.63
CA TYR A 41 30.66 3.74 25.93
C TYR A 41 29.60 4.24 24.94
N SER A 42 29.67 3.81 23.67
CA SER A 42 28.66 4.07 22.66
C SER A 42 27.52 3.05 22.74
N PRO A 43 26.27 3.47 23.01
CA PRO A 43 25.12 2.56 23.15
C PRO A 43 24.77 1.75 21.89
N TYR A 44 25.33 2.12 20.73
CA TYR A 44 25.12 1.45 19.44
C TYR A 44 26.23 0.47 19.09
N ALA A 45 27.42 0.61 19.68
CA ALA A 45 28.54 -0.28 19.39
C ALA A 45 28.24 -1.68 19.96
N GLN A 46 28.61 -2.72 19.19
CA GLN A 46 28.42 -4.12 19.56
C GLN A 46 26.96 -4.55 19.77
N ARG A 47 26.00 -3.75 19.31
CA ARG A 47 24.59 -4.13 19.25
C ARG A 47 24.38 -5.04 18.03
N ALA A 48 23.91 -6.27 18.27
CA ALA A 48 23.71 -7.25 17.20
C ALA A 48 22.23 -7.46 16.80
N PHE A 49 21.34 -6.55 17.21
CA PHE A 49 19.91 -6.66 16.94
C PHE A 49 19.32 -5.38 16.31
N GLY A 50 18.39 -5.58 15.39
CA GLY A 50 17.57 -4.49 14.85
C GLY A 50 16.65 -3.95 15.94
N SER A 51 16.68 -2.63 16.16
CA SER A 51 15.88 -1.96 17.20
C SER A 51 14.73 -1.11 16.65
N ARG A 52 14.62 -1.01 15.32
CA ARG A 52 13.59 -0.23 14.65
C ARG A 52 12.99 -1.04 13.50
N PRO A 53 11.74 -1.52 13.63
CA PRO A 53 11.03 -2.10 12.49
C PRO A 53 10.76 -0.99 11.48
N LEU A 54 11.18 -1.21 10.24
CA LEU A 54 10.97 -0.29 9.13
C LEU A 54 9.77 -0.78 8.31
N TRP A 55 8.98 0.13 7.74
CA TRP A 55 7.90 -0.21 6.81
C TRP A 55 8.03 0.58 5.51
N GLY A 56 7.93 -0.10 4.38
CA GLY A 56 8.00 0.52 3.08
C GLY A 56 7.46 -0.38 1.99
N ASP A 57 7.37 0.18 0.80
CA ASP A 57 6.89 -0.52 -0.38
C ASP A 57 8.09 -0.86 -1.27
N THR A 58 8.17 -2.12 -1.68
CA THR A 58 9.25 -2.64 -2.52
C THR A 58 8.89 -2.67 -4.00
N HIS A 59 7.63 -2.43 -4.37
CA HIS A 59 7.14 -2.58 -5.74
C HIS A 59 5.89 -1.73 -5.98
N LEU A 60 6.08 -0.42 -6.13
CA LEU A 60 5.00 0.51 -6.50
C LEU A 60 5.05 0.84 -8.00
N HIS A 61 3.91 0.70 -8.69
CA HIS A 61 3.73 1.26 -10.03
C HIS A 61 3.06 2.63 -9.98
N THR A 62 3.44 3.49 -10.91
CA THR A 62 2.84 4.80 -11.18
C THR A 62 2.15 4.79 -12.54
N GLY A 63 1.49 5.88 -12.90
CA GLY A 63 0.88 6.06 -14.21
C GLY A 63 1.88 6.05 -15.37
N LEU A 64 3.20 6.00 -15.12
CA LEU A 64 4.21 5.76 -16.16
C LEU A 64 4.30 4.28 -16.56
N SER A 65 3.93 3.36 -15.67
CA SER A 65 3.91 1.93 -15.98
C SER A 65 2.80 1.60 -16.97
N VAL A 66 3.08 0.70 -17.91
CA VAL A 66 2.10 0.31 -18.94
C VAL A 66 0.88 -0.38 -18.35
N ASP A 67 1.09 -1.30 -17.41
CA ASP A 67 0.01 -2.03 -16.74
C ASP A 67 -0.85 -1.09 -15.90
N ALA A 68 -0.25 -0.34 -14.97
CA ALA A 68 -0.95 0.56 -14.07
C ALA A 68 -1.70 1.65 -14.85
N GLY A 69 -1.07 2.24 -15.88
CA GLY A 69 -1.71 3.20 -16.76
C GLY A 69 -2.94 2.61 -17.46
N LEU A 70 -2.84 1.40 -18.02
CA LEU A 70 -3.98 0.72 -18.67
C LEU A 70 -5.10 0.38 -17.68
N PHE A 71 -4.77 0.12 -16.41
CA PHE A 71 -5.75 -0.06 -15.34
C PHE A 71 -6.25 1.25 -14.70
N GLY A 72 -5.89 2.41 -15.27
CA GLY A 72 -6.43 3.71 -14.88
C GLY A 72 -5.63 4.47 -13.81
N ALA A 73 -4.41 4.05 -13.49
CA ALA A 73 -3.48 4.84 -12.69
C ALA A 73 -3.08 6.11 -13.46
N ARG A 74 -3.26 7.28 -12.83
CA ARG A 74 -2.96 8.60 -13.41
C ARG A 74 -1.88 9.37 -12.64
N LEU A 75 -1.60 8.96 -11.42
CA LEU A 75 -0.64 9.63 -10.52
C LEU A 75 0.80 9.31 -10.96
N GLY A 76 1.68 10.32 -10.91
CA GLY A 76 3.08 10.19 -11.32
C GLY A 76 4.02 9.95 -10.14
N LEU A 77 5.32 10.10 -10.43
CA LEU A 77 6.40 9.91 -9.46
C LEU A 77 6.30 10.86 -8.26
N GLU A 78 5.91 12.12 -8.51
CA GLU A 78 5.78 13.14 -7.46
C GLU A 78 4.65 12.81 -6.49
N GLU A 79 3.46 12.48 -7.00
CA GLU A 79 2.35 12.07 -6.14
C GLU A 79 2.66 10.79 -5.38
N ALA A 80 3.33 9.81 -6.00
CA ALA A 80 3.77 8.59 -5.34
C ALA A 80 4.73 8.90 -4.17
N TYR A 81 5.71 9.77 -4.39
CA TYR A 81 6.67 10.18 -3.36
C TYR A 81 5.98 10.95 -2.21
N ARG A 82 5.12 11.91 -2.54
CA ARG A 82 4.34 12.68 -1.54
C ARG A 82 3.44 11.77 -0.71
N PHE A 83 2.74 10.85 -1.35
CA PHE A 83 1.89 9.87 -0.67
C PHE A 83 2.69 8.97 0.28
N ALA A 84 3.86 8.47 -0.17
CA ALA A 84 4.76 7.68 0.67
C ALA A 84 5.32 8.47 1.87
N ARG A 85 5.56 9.78 1.73
CA ARG A 85 5.92 10.67 2.86
C ARG A 85 4.76 10.96 3.81
N GLY A 86 3.56 10.45 3.54
CA GLY A 86 2.38 10.64 4.36
C GLY A 86 1.66 11.95 4.09
N GLU A 87 1.84 12.56 2.93
CA GLU A 87 0.98 13.65 2.47
C GLU A 87 -0.36 13.10 1.94
N GLU A 88 -1.39 13.96 1.94
CA GLU A 88 -2.64 13.66 1.26
C GLU A 88 -2.48 13.93 -0.24
N VAL A 89 -2.99 13.01 -1.07
CA VAL A 89 -3.05 13.14 -2.53
C VAL A 89 -4.47 12.81 -3.01
N VAL A 90 -4.83 13.25 -4.22
CA VAL A 90 -6.09 12.87 -4.85
C VAL A 90 -5.85 11.63 -5.71
N SER A 91 -6.62 10.56 -5.48
CA SER A 91 -6.51 9.30 -6.23
C SER A 91 -6.94 9.44 -7.70
N SER A 92 -6.65 8.43 -8.53
CA SER A 92 -7.18 8.36 -9.90
C SER A 92 -8.70 8.43 -10.00
N THR A 93 -9.42 8.07 -8.93
CA THR A 93 -10.89 8.12 -8.82
C THR A 93 -11.40 9.44 -8.25
N GLY A 94 -10.52 10.41 -7.99
CA GLY A 94 -10.86 11.74 -7.50
C GLY A 94 -11.07 11.84 -5.99
N GLN A 95 -10.74 10.80 -5.23
CA GLN A 95 -10.91 10.80 -3.77
C GLN A 95 -9.62 11.25 -3.07
N PRO A 96 -9.69 12.09 -2.02
CA PRO A 96 -8.53 12.37 -1.19
C PRO A 96 -8.13 11.09 -0.43
N VAL A 97 -6.86 10.74 -0.48
CA VAL A 97 -6.30 9.55 0.17
C VAL A 97 -5.00 9.90 0.89
N LYS A 98 -4.77 9.24 2.03
CA LYS A 98 -3.57 9.41 2.86
C LYS A 98 -3.23 8.09 3.56
N LEU A 99 -1.95 7.76 3.65
CA LEU A 99 -1.50 6.62 4.46
C LEU A 99 -1.71 6.90 5.96
N SER A 100 -1.99 5.85 6.74
CA SER A 100 -2.10 5.96 8.21
C SER A 100 -0.78 6.34 8.89
N ARG A 101 0.35 6.11 8.21
CA ARG A 101 1.71 6.51 8.58
C ARG A 101 2.57 6.69 7.33
N PRO A 102 3.61 7.55 7.37
CA PRO A 102 4.63 7.58 6.33
C PRO A 102 5.37 6.24 6.20
N LEU A 103 5.89 5.98 5.00
CA LEU A 103 6.81 4.89 4.71
C LEU A 103 8.25 5.31 5.02
N ASP A 104 9.02 4.37 5.55
CA ASP A 104 10.46 4.52 5.79
C ASP A 104 11.27 4.43 4.49
N TRP A 105 10.76 3.72 3.48
CA TRP A 105 11.30 3.69 2.13
C TRP A 105 10.21 3.47 1.08
N LEU A 106 10.53 3.83 -0.17
CA LEU A 106 9.70 3.60 -1.33
C LEU A 106 10.57 3.13 -2.48
N VAL A 107 10.15 2.07 -3.18
CA VAL A 107 10.68 1.66 -4.47
C VAL A 107 9.59 1.87 -5.52
N ILE A 108 9.86 2.75 -6.48
CA ILE A 108 9.03 2.90 -7.68
C ILE A 108 9.59 1.94 -8.73
N ALA A 109 8.78 0.95 -9.11
CA ALA A 109 9.16 -0.19 -9.93
C ALA A 109 8.28 -0.27 -11.20
N ASP A 110 8.19 0.84 -11.93
CA ASP A 110 7.47 0.86 -13.20
C ASP A 110 8.07 -0.12 -14.22
N HIS A 111 7.22 -0.69 -15.08
CA HIS A 111 7.70 -1.49 -16.20
C HIS A 111 8.59 -0.65 -17.11
N SER A 112 9.79 -1.16 -17.43
CA SER A 112 10.72 -0.51 -18.36
C SER A 112 10.16 -0.47 -19.78
N ASP A 113 9.57 -1.59 -20.20
CA ASP A 113 8.97 -1.72 -21.53
C ASP A 113 7.67 -0.94 -21.58
N ALA A 114 7.53 -0.10 -22.62
CA ALA A 114 6.39 0.79 -22.80
C ALA A 114 6.19 1.82 -21.66
N MET A 115 7.26 2.18 -20.93
CA MET A 115 7.22 3.26 -19.95
C MET A 115 6.74 4.57 -20.60
N GLY A 116 5.69 5.16 -20.04
CA GLY A 116 5.06 6.39 -20.55
C GLY A 116 4.17 6.20 -21.78
N PHE A 117 4.15 5.02 -22.39
CA PHE A 117 3.41 4.78 -23.64
C PHE A 117 1.91 5.01 -23.49
N VAL A 118 1.32 4.60 -22.37
CA VAL A 118 -0.11 4.81 -22.09
C VAL A 118 -0.45 6.30 -22.05
N GLN A 119 0.40 7.11 -21.46
CA GLN A 119 0.20 8.56 -21.38
C GLN A 119 0.32 9.21 -22.76
N ALA A 120 1.31 8.77 -23.56
CA ALA A 120 1.49 9.24 -24.93
C ALA A 120 0.27 8.88 -25.80
N MET A 121 -0.22 7.65 -25.68
CA MET A 121 -1.44 7.18 -26.34
C MET A 121 -2.68 7.99 -25.90
N ALA A 122 -2.86 8.24 -24.60
CA ALA A 122 -3.97 9.04 -24.08
C ALA A 122 -3.95 10.50 -24.57
N LYS A 123 -2.76 11.04 -24.89
CA LYS A 123 -2.55 12.39 -25.42
C LYS A 123 -2.53 12.44 -26.95
N SER A 124 -2.74 11.31 -27.62
CA SER A 124 -2.60 11.17 -29.07
C SER A 124 -1.27 11.71 -29.59
N ASP A 125 -0.18 11.37 -28.89
CA ASP A 125 1.17 11.81 -29.22
C ASP A 125 1.50 11.52 -30.70
N PRO A 126 2.04 12.48 -31.47
CA PRO A 126 2.37 12.31 -32.88
C PRO A 126 3.25 11.09 -33.18
N GLU A 127 4.19 10.74 -32.30
CA GLU A 127 5.07 9.57 -32.50
C GLU A 127 4.31 8.26 -32.36
N VAL A 128 3.24 8.25 -31.55
CA VAL A 128 2.36 7.09 -31.38
C VAL A 128 1.36 6.98 -32.53
N ILE A 129 0.69 8.07 -32.88
CA ILE A 129 -0.39 8.05 -33.90
C ILE A 129 0.11 8.10 -35.35
N ALA A 130 1.42 8.26 -35.55
CA ALA A 130 2.07 8.06 -36.84
C ALA A 130 1.83 6.63 -37.36
N PHE A 131 1.74 5.65 -36.45
CA PHE A 131 1.45 4.26 -36.78
C PHE A 131 -0.05 3.97 -36.72
N GLU A 132 -0.57 3.18 -37.67
CA GLU A 132 -1.99 2.80 -37.73
C GLU A 132 -2.46 2.18 -36.40
N GLN A 133 -1.68 1.26 -35.85
CA GLN A 133 -2.03 0.58 -34.60
C GLN A 133 -2.06 1.54 -33.40
N GLY A 134 -1.10 2.46 -33.31
CA GLY A 134 -1.06 3.46 -32.24
C GLY A 134 -2.23 4.44 -32.33
N ARG A 135 -2.61 4.85 -33.54
CA ARG A 135 -3.81 5.66 -33.77
C ARG A 135 -5.08 4.94 -33.32
N ARG A 136 -5.26 3.68 -33.74
CA ARG A 136 -6.42 2.86 -33.33
C ARG A 136 -6.52 2.72 -31.81
N TRP A 137 -5.40 2.49 -31.12
CA TRP A 137 -5.42 2.38 -29.66
C TRP A 137 -5.72 3.71 -28.98
N SER A 138 -5.15 4.82 -29.47
CA SER A 138 -5.44 6.17 -28.96
C SER A 138 -6.91 6.54 -29.12
N GLU A 139 -7.50 6.28 -30.29
CA GLU A 139 -8.93 6.50 -30.55
C GLU A 139 -9.80 5.62 -29.64
N GLY A 140 -9.47 4.33 -29.48
CA GLY A 140 -10.20 3.44 -28.58
C GLY A 140 -10.12 3.89 -27.11
N MET A 141 -8.96 4.36 -26.67
CA MET A 141 -8.78 4.90 -25.32
C MET A 141 -9.61 6.18 -25.11
N ALA A 142 -9.67 7.07 -26.09
CA ALA A 142 -10.48 8.29 -26.03
C ALA A 142 -12.00 7.99 -26.04
N GLN A 143 -12.43 6.95 -26.76
CA GLN A 143 -13.82 6.48 -26.75
C GLN A 143 -14.21 5.88 -25.39
N GLY A 144 -13.27 5.26 -24.68
CA GLY A 144 -13.50 4.62 -23.38
C GLY A 144 -14.13 3.23 -23.47
N GLY A 145 -14.31 2.58 -22.31
CA GLY A 145 -15.04 1.32 -22.18
C GLY A 145 -16.54 1.54 -21.92
N GLN A 146 -17.36 0.54 -22.24
CA GLN A 146 -18.78 0.50 -21.85
C GLN A 146 -18.94 0.09 -20.39
#